data_AF-A0AAE0MHH7-F1
#
_entry.id   AF-A0AAE0MHH7-F1
#
_cell.length_a   1.000
_cell.length_b   1.000
_cell.length_c   1.000
_cell.angle_alpha   90.00
_cell.angle_beta   90.00
_cell.angle_gamma   90.00
#
_symmetry.space_group_name_H-M   'P 1'
#
loop_
_entity.id
_entity.type
_entity.pdbx_description
1 polymer ?
#
loop_
_entity_poly.entity_id
_entity_poly.type
_entity_poly.pdbx_seq_one_letter_code
_entity_poly.pdbx_strand_id
1 'polypeptide(L)'
;MTTPTWSLGARVLGEIDEGSLEEVLTSLRTTYTTIAPDINSQPETAPTHAPAPAPTTTAHLRPFPNARLDALVNRHFRATESAPLAISGRHHELLHALVATLIAPPHAKAVAIIDFDGRFDVLRLLTTIPLNSNDDGRDETKTSPATHITTRSHNGNDGPASTIKPSALRRADLDHVHILRPPPTPTPTTTTEAVAAVEKYMLYSAHGSRAREWWGTIVIGGDLAAAAAAQGVAVTAGWKGWLRVDRAEVQTFGSRSVEEALVEREARAVAVEAAGWVGRSAWGVFEFGKGDG
;
A
#
# COMPACT_ATOMS: atom_id res chain seq x y z
N MET A 1 -44.07 -19.94 1.94
CA MET A 1 -43.69 -21.36 2.04
C MET A 1 -43.03 -21.72 0.70
N THR A 2 -41.70 -21.62 0.63
CA THR A 2 -40.67 -22.70 0.76
C THR A 2 -40.49 -23.47 -0.56
N THR A 3 -39.34 -23.60 -1.22
CA THR A 3 -37.91 -23.24 -1.01
C THR A 3 -37.17 -23.53 -2.34
N PRO A 4 -36.11 -22.80 -2.75
CA PRO A 4 -35.13 -23.31 -3.69
C PRO A 4 -34.20 -24.31 -3.00
N THR A 5 -33.83 -25.36 -3.73
CA THR A 5 -32.94 -26.44 -3.35
C THR A 5 -31.48 -26.00 -3.31
N TRP A 6 -30.88 -25.94 -2.11
CA TRP A 6 -29.43 -26.04 -1.95
C TRP A 6 -29.10 -27.36 -1.26
N SER A 7 -28.93 -28.40 -2.06
CA SER A 7 -28.45 -29.69 -1.58
C SER A 7 -27.51 -30.32 -2.61
N LEU A 8 -26.35 -29.69 -2.83
CA LEU A 8 -25.20 -30.37 -3.43
C LEU A 8 -23.86 -29.67 -3.09
N GLY A 9 -23.72 -29.19 -1.84
CA GLY A 9 -22.49 -28.53 -1.37
C GLY A 9 -21.92 -29.12 -0.08
N ALA A 10 -22.33 -30.34 0.29
CA ALA A 10 -22.03 -30.93 1.61
C ALA A 10 -21.39 -32.33 1.54
N ARG A 11 -20.77 -32.71 0.41
CA ARG A 11 -20.18 -34.06 0.26
C ARG A 11 -18.73 -34.11 -0.25
N VAL A 12 -17.98 -33.02 -0.20
CA VAL A 12 -16.53 -33.06 -0.56
C VAL A 12 -15.69 -32.27 0.44
N LEU A 13 -15.85 -32.58 1.73
CA LEU A 13 -14.89 -32.20 2.79
C LEU A 13 -14.70 -33.41 3.72
N GLY A 14 -14.26 -34.50 3.13
CA GLY A 14 -13.71 -35.66 3.83
C GLY A 14 -12.46 -36.08 3.07
N GLU A 15 -11.33 -36.12 3.77
CA GLU A 15 -9.98 -36.45 3.27
C GLU A 15 -9.30 -35.34 2.46
N ILE A 16 -8.72 -34.37 3.16
CA ILE A 16 -7.48 -33.74 2.71
C ILE A 16 -6.36 -34.58 3.34
N ASP A 17 -6.11 -35.73 2.75
CA ASP A 17 -4.85 -36.46 2.92
C ASP A 17 -3.77 -35.70 2.13
N GLU A 18 -2.48 -35.85 2.49
CA GLU A 18 -1.31 -35.10 1.99
C GLU A 18 -1.06 -35.21 0.45
N GLY A 19 -2.01 -34.74 -0.35
CA GLY A 19 -1.93 -34.65 -1.81
C GLY A 19 -1.16 -33.41 -2.24
N SER A 20 -0.15 -33.61 -3.09
CA SER A 20 0.63 -32.55 -3.71
C SER A 20 -0.27 -31.53 -4.41
N LEU A 21 0.07 -30.24 -4.32
CA LEU A 21 -0.64 -29.11 -4.92
C LEU A 21 -1.01 -29.34 -6.41
N GLU A 22 -0.19 -30.11 -7.13
CA GLU A 22 -0.41 -30.49 -8.52
C GLU A 22 -1.66 -31.36 -8.72
N GLU A 23 -1.99 -32.23 -7.78
CA GLU A 23 -3.17 -33.09 -7.85
C GLU A 23 -4.44 -32.27 -7.63
N VAL A 24 -4.39 -31.29 -6.72
CA VAL A 24 -5.47 -30.32 -6.51
C VAL A 24 -5.70 -29.46 -7.76
N LEU A 25 -4.63 -29.00 -8.41
CA LEU A 25 -4.71 -28.22 -9.65
C LEU A 25 -5.20 -29.06 -10.83
N THR A 26 -4.82 -30.33 -10.90
CA THR A 26 -5.27 -31.26 -11.95
C THR A 26 -6.75 -31.61 -11.78
N SER A 27 -7.20 -31.79 -10.53
CA SER A 27 -8.60 -32.03 -10.20
C SER A 27 -9.49 -30.82 -10.54
N LEU A 28 -9.02 -29.60 -10.26
CA LEU A 28 -9.69 -28.35 -10.63
C LEU A 28 -9.79 -28.17 -12.15
N ARG A 29 -8.71 -28.46 -12.90
CA ARG A 29 -8.71 -28.39 -14.37
C ARG A 29 -9.62 -29.44 -15.01
N THR A 30 -9.65 -30.65 -14.46
CA THR A 30 -10.53 -31.72 -14.97
C THR A 30 -12.00 -31.39 -14.75
N THR A 31 -12.33 -30.85 -13.58
CA THR A 31 -13.68 -30.38 -13.25
C THR A 31 -14.11 -29.23 -14.16
N TYR A 32 -13.22 -28.28 -14.45
CA TYR A 32 -13.51 -27.17 -15.37
C TYR A 32 -13.78 -27.64 -16.81
N THR A 33 -13.02 -28.62 -17.30
CA THR A 33 -13.24 -29.21 -18.64
C THR A 33 -14.56 -29.99 -18.73
N THR A 34 -15.04 -30.54 -17.61
CA THR A 34 -16.30 -31.34 -17.58
C THR A 34 -17.55 -30.45 -17.55
N ILE A 35 -17.43 -29.19 -17.14
CA ILE A 35 -18.56 -28.25 -16.98
C ILE A 35 -18.85 -27.44 -18.26
N ALA A 36 -17.96 -27.46 -19.27
CA ALA A 36 -18.25 -26.86 -20.56
C ALA A 36 -18.97 -27.87 -21.48
N PRO A 37 -20.29 -27.75 -21.74
CA PRO A 37 -20.92 -28.56 -22.77
C PRO A 37 -20.59 -28.01 -24.16
N ASP A 38 -20.40 -28.94 -25.08
CA ASP A 38 -20.26 -28.79 -26.52
C ASP A 38 -21.10 -27.65 -27.13
N ILE A 39 -20.45 -26.79 -27.92
CA ILE A 39 -21.09 -26.19 -29.09
C ILE A 39 -20.28 -26.59 -30.34
N ASN A 40 -20.88 -27.56 -31.03
CA ASN A 40 -20.79 -27.88 -32.45
C ASN A 40 -19.63 -28.68 -33.04
N SER A 41 -20.05 -29.71 -33.76
CA SER A 41 -19.32 -30.74 -34.50
C SER A 41 -18.55 -30.23 -35.73
N GLN A 42 -17.39 -30.88 -35.96
CA GLN A 42 -16.56 -31.19 -37.17
C GLN A 42 -17.02 -30.81 -38.60
N PRO A 43 -16.15 -30.88 -39.67
CA PRO A 43 -14.78 -31.45 -39.72
C PRO A 43 -13.68 -30.67 -40.53
N GLU A 44 -12.42 -31.09 -40.27
CA GLU A 44 -11.21 -31.13 -41.11
C GLU A 44 -10.81 -29.95 -42.03
N THR A 45 -9.65 -29.34 -41.74
CA THR A 45 -8.44 -29.27 -42.60
C THR A 45 -7.35 -28.45 -41.90
N ALA A 46 -6.10 -28.96 -41.84
CA ALA A 46 -4.91 -28.21 -41.42
C ALA A 46 -4.60 -27.10 -42.44
N PRO A 47 -4.05 -25.91 -42.10
CA PRO A 47 -2.71 -25.80 -41.48
C PRO A 47 -2.47 -24.60 -40.53
N THR A 48 -1.34 -24.66 -39.82
CA THR A 48 -0.49 -23.55 -39.33
C THR A 48 -1.18 -22.30 -38.77
N HIS A 49 -1.28 -22.17 -37.44
CA HIS A 49 -1.31 -20.86 -36.79
C HIS A 49 -0.50 -20.89 -35.49
N ALA A 50 0.38 -19.88 -35.39
CA ALA A 50 1.26 -19.60 -34.26
C ALA A 50 0.52 -19.62 -32.91
N PRO A 51 1.19 -19.94 -31.79
CA PRO A 51 0.56 -19.93 -30.49
C PRO A 51 0.04 -18.52 -30.17
N ALA A 52 -1.28 -18.41 -30.02
CA ALA A 52 -1.92 -17.23 -29.46
C ALA A 52 -1.40 -17.01 -28.04
N PRO A 53 -1.17 -15.75 -27.62
CA PRO A 53 -0.57 -15.47 -26.32
C PRO A 53 -1.54 -15.91 -25.21
N ALA A 54 -1.02 -16.65 -24.24
CA ALA A 54 -1.73 -16.97 -23.01
C ALA A 54 -2.22 -15.67 -22.33
N PRO A 55 -3.43 -15.64 -21.76
CA PRO A 55 -3.87 -14.51 -20.96
C PRO A 55 -2.96 -14.42 -19.73
N THR A 56 -2.03 -13.47 -19.78
CA THR A 56 -1.19 -13.13 -18.64
C THR A 56 -2.06 -12.26 -17.74
N THR A 57 -2.71 -12.84 -16.74
CA THR A 57 -3.25 -12.04 -15.62
C THR A 57 -2.06 -11.59 -14.79
N THR A 58 -1.29 -10.64 -15.31
CA THR A 58 -0.23 -9.96 -14.58
C THR A 58 -0.92 -9.17 -13.47
N ALA A 59 -0.69 -9.52 -12.21
CA ALA A 59 -1.12 -8.71 -11.09
C ALA A 59 -0.50 -7.32 -11.25
N HIS A 60 -1.29 -6.36 -11.73
CA HIS A 60 -0.82 -5.01 -11.96
C HIS A 60 -0.68 -4.33 -10.59
N LEU A 61 0.56 -4.03 -10.20
CA LEU A 61 0.82 -3.25 -9.00
C LEU A 61 0.13 -1.90 -9.12
N ARG A 62 -0.60 -1.50 -8.07
CA ARG A 62 -1.11 -0.15 -7.99
C ARG A 62 0.03 0.81 -7.67
N PRO A 63 0.16 1.92 -8.40
CA PRO A 63 1.23 2.88 -8.15
C PRO A 63 1.01 3.57 -6.79
N PHE A 64 2.10 3.72 -6.05
CA PHE A 64 2.13 4.53 -4.83
C PHE A 64 2.37 6.01 -5.19
N PRO A 65 1.79 6.96 -4.43
CA PRO A 65 1.85 8.39 -4.75
C PRO A 65 3.23 9.04 -4.51
N ASN A 66 4.24 8.24 -4.15
CA ASN A 66 5.62 8.68 -3.95
C ASN A 66 6.56 7.74 -4.72
N ALA A 67 7.40 8.30 -5.60
CA ALA A 67 8.25 7.54 -6.50
C ALA A 67 9.27 6.65 -5.79
N ARG A 68 9.82 7.08 -4.64
CA ARG A 68 10.80 6.28 -3.88
C ARG A 68 10.14 5.09 -3.20
N LEU A 69 8.98 5.30 -2.57
CA LEU A 69 8.19 4.21 -1.98
C LEU A 69 7.73 3.24 -3.08
N ASP A 70 7.23 3.76 -4.20
CA ASP A 70 6.82 2.96 -5.35
C ASP A 70 7.96 2.12 -5.90
N ALA A 71 9.16 2.69 -6.04
CA ALA A 71 10.35 1.97 -6.47
C ALA A 71 10.74 0.84 -5.51
N LEU A 72 10.60 1.03 -4.18
CA LEU A 72 10.85 -0.03 -3.20
C LEU A 72 9.83 -1.17 -3.32
N VAL A 73 8.54 -0.85 -3.46
CA VAL A 73 7.48 -1.83 -3.65
C VAL A 73 7.69 -2.62 -4.95
N ASN A 74 8.03 -1.93 -6.04
CA ASN A 74 8.35 -2.57 -7.31
C ASN A 74 9.57 -3.50 -7.22
N ARG A 75 10.62 -3.10 -6.49
CA ARG A 75 11.81 -3.95 -6.25
C ARG A 75 11.46 -5.19 -5.43
N HIS A 76 10.65 -5.04 -4.38
CA HIS A 76 10.15 -6.17 -3.61
C HIS A 76 9.37 -7.14 -4.50
N PHE A 77 8.37 -6.64 -5.23
CA PHE A 77 7.53 -7.46 -6.09
C PHE A 77 8.34 -8.22 -7.14
N ARG A 78 9.31 -7.57 -7.79
CA ARG A 78 10.20 -8.23 -8.75
C ARG A 78 11.04 -9.35 -8.13
N ALA A 79 11.35 -9.25 -6.84
CA ALA A 79 12.19 -10.22 -6.14
C ALA A 79 11.38 -11.37 -5.51
N THR A 80 10.13 -11.14 -5.13
CA THR A 80 9.34 -12.09 -4.33
C THR A 80 8.03 -12.53 -4.98
N GLU A 81 7.65 -11.89 -6.10
CA GLU A 81 6.36 -12.06 -6.78
C GLU A 81 5.15 -11.80 -5.87
N SER A 82 5.36 -11.16 -4.73
CA SER A 82 4.35 -10.85 -3.72
C SER A 82 4.15 -9.35 -3.63
N ALA A 83 2.91 -8.87 -3.66
CA ALA A 83 2.64 -7.47 -3.37
C ALA A 83 1.33 -7.29 -2.63
N PRO A 84 1.46 -7.18 -1.32
CA PRO A 84 1.15 -5.91 -0.66
C PRO A 84 2.40 -5.21 -0.12
N LEU A 85 2.32 -3.90 0.04
CA LEU A 85 3.26 -3.18 0.91
C LEU A 85 3.00 -3.64 2.35
N ALA A 86 3.92 -4.42 2.94
CA ALA A 86 3.79 -4.90 4.31
C ALA A 86 4.69 -4.09 5.24
N ILE A 87 4.08 -3.31 6.14
CA ILE A 87 4.75 -2.34 7.00
C ILE A 87 4.83 -2.88 8.43
N SER A 88 6.01 -2.77 9.04
CA SER A 88 6.25 -3.09 10.46
C SER A 88 6.84 -1.91 11.25
N GLY A 89 7.02 -2.08 12.56
CA GLY A 89 7.51 -1.01 13.44
C GLY A 89 6.44 0.06 13.70
N ARG A 90 6.80 1.33 13.63
CA ARG A 90 5.92 2.50 13.81
C ARG A 90 5.07 2.78 12.56
N HIS A 91 4.41 1.74 12.06
CA HIS A 91 3.67 1.74 10.79
C HIS A 91 2.58 2.81 10.70
N HIS A 92 1.94 3.19 11.81
CA HIS A 92 0.94 4.25 11.83
C HIS A 92 1.45 5.55 11.20
N GLU A 93 2.71 5.92 11.41
CA GLU A 93 3.28 7.16 10.88
C GLU A 93 3.27 7.19 9.36
N LEU A 94 3.71 6.10 8.74
CA LEU A 94 3.68 5.95 7.29
C LEU A 94 2.25 5.84 6.75
N LEU A 95 1.36 5.13 7.47
CA LEU A 95 -0.03 5.01 7.06
C LEU A 95 -0.76 6.36 7.04
N HIS A 96 -0.59 7.19 8.09
CA HIS A 96 -1.20 8.53 8.09
C HIS A 96 -0.65 9.37 6.94
N ALA A 97 0.67 9.35 6.69
CA ALA A 97 1.27 10.13 5.60
C ALA A 97 0.78 9.64 4.23
N LEU A 98 0.75 8.32 4.01
CA LEU A 98 0.25 7.72 2.78
C LEU A 98 -1.22 8.06 2.53
N VAL A 99 -2.09 7.87 3.54
CA VAL A 99 -3.53 8.15 3.42
C VAL A 99 -3.76 9.64 3.18
N ALA A 100 -3.11 10.52 3.93
CA ALA A 100 -3.19 11.96 3.73
C ALA A 100 -2.79 12.37 2.31
N THR A 101 -1.75 11.75 1.75
CA THR A 101 -1.30 11.96 0.36
C THR A 101 -2.36 11.51 -0.65
N LEU A 102 -2.91 10.32 -0.46
CA LEU A 102 -3.87 9.72 -1.39
C LEU A 102 -5.17 10.52 -1.49
N ILE A 103 -5.70 11.00 -0.36
CA ILE A 103 -7.00 11.69 -0.33
C ILE A 103 -6.89 13.18 -0.64
N ALA A 104 -5.72 13.81 -0.46
CA ALA A 104 -5.50 15.19 -0.83
C ALA A 104 -5.35 15.35 -2.37
N PRO A 105 -5.61 16.53 -2.94
CA PRO A 105 -5.20 16.82 -4.31
C PRO A 105 -3.66 16.81 -4.42
N PRO A 106 -3.09 16.36 -5.55
CA PRO A 106 -3.76 16.05 -6.80
C PRO A 106 -4.35 14.64 -6.90
N HIS A 107 -4.10 13.76 -5.92
CA HIS A 107 -4.48 12.35 -6.02
C HIS A 107 -5.98 12.12 -5.88
N ALA A 108 -6.62 12.81 -4.93
CA ALA A 108 -8.07 12.82 -4.72
C ALA A 108 -8.70 11.41 -4.79
N LYS A 109 -8.08 10.44 -4.10
CA LYS A 109 -8.54 9.05 -4.04
C LYS A 109 -9.51 8.81 -2.89
N ALA A 110 -10.18 7.68 -2.94
CA ALA A 110 -10.86 7.07 -1.79
C ALA A 110 -10.05 5.89 -1.26
N VAL A 111 -9.98 5.75 0.06
CA VAL A 111 -9.21 4.70 0.73
C VAL A 111 -10.10 3.99 1.74
N ALA A 112 -10.01 2.67 1.77
CA ALA A 112 -10.65 1.87 2.80
C ALA A 112 -9.60 1.34 3.79
N ILE A 113 -9.95 1.31 5.08
CA ILE A 113 -9.08 0.86 6.16
C ILE A 113 -9.83 -0.17 6.99
N ILE A 114 -9.23 -1.34 7.18
CA ILE A 114 -9.67 -2.35 8.15
C ILE A 114 -8.72 -2.26 9.33
N ASP A 115 -9.22 -1.75 10.46
CA ASP A 115 -8.43 -1.45 11.65
C ASP A 115 -8.81 -2.40 12.78
N PHE A 116 -8.13 -3.54 12.86
CA PHE A 116 -8.29 -4.53 13.95
C PHE A 116 -7.70 -4.04 15.27
N ASP A 117 -6.71 -3.14 15.21
CA ASP A 117 -6.06 -2.59 16.40
C ASP A 117 -6.93 -1.51 17.06
N GLY A 118 -7.82 -0.88 16.30
CA GLY A 118 -8.69 0.21 16.73
C GLY A 118 -7.95 1.53 16.99
N ARG A 119 -6.72 1.66 16.46
CA ARG A 119 -5.77 2.75 16.77
C ARG A 119 -5.58 3.76 15.65
N PHE A 120 -6.15 3.50 14.48
CA PHE A 120 -6.05 4.46 13.39
C PHE A 120 -6.93 5.69 13.69
N ASP A 121 -6.33 6.87 13.74
CA ASP A 121 -7.01 8.12 14.03
C ASP A 121 -7.16 8.96 12.76
N VAL A 122 -8.39 9.05 12.25
CA VAL A 122 -8.71 9.83 11.04
C VAL A 122 -8.40 11.31 11.23
N LEU A 123 -8.57 11.84 12.44
CA LEU A 123 -8.36 13.28 12.68
C LEU A 123 -6.88 13.65 12.60
N ARG A 124 -5.99 12.70 12.90
CA ARG A 124 -4.54 12.87 12.76
C ARG A 124 -4.13 13.18 11.32
N LEU A 125 -4.91 12.76 10.32
CA LEU A 125 -4.64 13.07 8.91
C LEU A 125 -4.56 14.58 8.66
N LEU A 126 -5.38 15.39 9.35
CA LEU A 126 -5.42 16.86 9.18
C LEU A 126 -4.14 17.56 9.62
N THR A 127 -3.36 16.94 10.49
CA THR A 127 -2.07 17.46 10.98
C THR A 127 -0.88 16.71 10.39
N THR A 128 -1.12 15.76 9.48
CA THR A 128 -0.07 14.94 8.90
C THR A 128 0.49 15.61 7.65
N ILE A 129 1.82 15.62 7.53
CA ILE A 129 2.52 16.08 6.32
C ILE A 129 2.39 14.98 5.26
N PRO A 130 1.77 15.24 4.09
CA PRO A 130 1.73 14.28 2.99
C PRO A 130 3.14 13.90 2.51
N LEU A 131 3.26 12.73 1.89
CA LEU A 131 4.49 12.29 1.25
C LEU A 131 4.83 13.25 0.11
N ASN A 132 6.03 13.81 0.12
CA ASN A 132 6.49 14.69 -0.94
C ASN A 132 6.61 13.91 -2.26
N SER A 133 5.98 14.41 -3.32
CA SER A 133 6.08 13.80 -4.66
C SER A 133 7.44 14.05 -5.33
N ASN A 134 8.18 15.07 -4.89
CA ASN A 134 9.35 15.64 -5.59
C ASN A 134 10.71 15.12 -5.12
N ASP A 135 10.78 13.91 -4.57
CA ASP A 135 12.10 13.31 -4.31
C ASP A 135 12.66 12.72 -5.62
N ASP A 136 13.03 13.63 -6.53
CA ASP A 136 13.62 13.39 -7.84
C ASP A 136 15.01 12.77 -7.66
N GLY A 137 15.08 11.52 -7.21
CA GLY A 137 16.15 10.54 -7.45
C GLY A 137 17.62 11.01 -7.49
N ARG A 138 17.99 12.15 -6.91
CA ARG A 138 19.36 12.65 -6.93
C ARG A 138 20.14 11.88 -5.90
N ASP A 139 20.83 10.89 -6.43
CA ASP A 139 21.91 10.16 -5.80
C ASP A 139 22.91 11.14 -5.17
N GLU A 140 22.88 11.30 -3.84
CA GLU A 140 23.85 12.08 -3.06
C GLU A 140 25.20 11.35 -2.92
N THR A 141 25.69 10.77 -4.01
CA THR A 141 27.06 10.24 -4.09
C THR A 141 27.80 10.82 -5.28
N LYS A 142 28.11 12.13 -5.22
CA LYS A 142 29.24 12.72 -5.96
C LYS A 142 29.66 14.06 -5.35
N THR A 143 30.58 13.96 -4.40
CA THR A 143 31.42 15.05 -3.92
C THR A 143 32.49 15.39 -4.97
N SER A 144 32.69 16.70 -5.21
CA SER A 144 33.90 17.39 -5.73
C SER A 144 33.77 18.06 -7.12
N PRO A 145 34.61 19.08 -7.42
CA PRO A 145 34.72 20.38 -6.76
C PRO A 145 34.57 21.54 -7.76
N ALA A 146 34.61 22.78 -7.24
CA ALA A 146 34.45 24.03 -7.96
C ALA A 146 35.26 24.16 -9.27
N THR A 147 34.65 24.75 -10.30
CA THR A 147 35.36 25.52 -11.33
C THR A 147 34.51 26.71 -11.73
N HIS A 148 35.01 27.90 -11.43
CA HIS A 148 34.51 29.18 -11.93
C HIS A 148 34.61 29.21 -13.46
N ILE A 149 33.49 29.38 -14.15
CA ILE A 149 33.48 30.03 -15.47
C ILE A 149 32.29 31.00 -15.51
N THR A 150 32.63 32.28 -15.56
CA THR A 150 31.74 33.39 -15.90
C THR A 150 31.41 33.33 -17.39
N THR A 151 30.13 33.18 -17.73
CA THR A 151 29.61 33.63 -19.04
C THR A 151 28.23 34.23 -18.86
N ARG A 152 28.17 35.53 -19.18
CA ARG A 152 27.02 36.42 -19.19
C ARG A 152 26.42 36.42 -20.60
N SER A 153 25.12 36.14 -20.75
CA SER A 153 24.20 36.69 -21.77
C SER A 153 22.81 36.02 -21.66
N HIS A 154 21.81 36.69 -21.08
CA HIS A 154 20.67 37.34 -21.79
C HIS A 154 19.89 36.44 -22.77
N ASN A 155 18.73 35.89 -22.35
CA ASN A 155 17.41 36.40 -22.79
C ASN A 155 16.26 35.69 -22.06
N GLY A 156 15.26 36.47 -21.66
CA GLY A 156 14.21 36.11 -20.73
C GLY A 156 13.10 35.21 -21.28
N ASN A 157 12.51 34.45 -20.36
CA ASN A 157 11.07 34.27 -20.25
C ASN A 157 10.77 33.73 -18.83
N ASP A 158 10.82 34.60 -17.83
CA ASP A 158 10.44 34.28 -16.45
C ASP A 158 8.91 34.21 -16.35
N GLY A 159 8.33 33.08 -16.77
CA GLY A 159 7.05 32.64 -16.23
C GLY A 159 7.32 32.03 -14.86
N PRO A 160 6.60 32.39 -13.78
CA PRO A 160 6.82 31.74 -12.51
C PRO A 160 6.48 30.26 -12.69
N ALA A 161 7.50 29.41 -12.61
CA ALA A 161 7.32 27.98 -12.37
C ALA A 161 6.36 27.88 -11.18
N SER A 162 5.12 27.48 -11.47
CA SER A 162 4.08 27.28 -10.47
C SER A 162 4.61 26.21 -9.52
N THR A 163 5.27 26.65 -8.45
CA THR A 163 5.58 25.81 -7.30
C THR A 163 4.22 25.40 -6.77
N ILE A 164 3.74 24.21 -7.20
CA ILE A 164 2.53 23.62 -6.67
C ILE A 164 2.85 23.34 -5.21
N LYS A 165 2.52 24.31 -4.34
CA LYS A 165 2.45 24.05 -2.90
C LYS A 165 1.49 22.87 -2.76
N PRO A 166 1.88 21.78 -2.08
CA PRO A 166 0.95 20.67 -1.86
C PRO A 166 -0.32 21.24 -1.25
N SER A 167 -1.41 21.10 -2.00
CA SER A 167 -2.72 21.57 -1.58
C SER A 167 -3.05 20.91 -0.25
N ALA A 168 -3.13 21.72 0.81
CA ALA A 168 -3.37 21.24 2.15
C ALA A 168 -4.63 20.38 2.20
N LEU A 169 -4.54 19.25 2.89
CA LEU A 169 -5.64 18.34 3.18
C LEU A 169 -6.78 19.12 3.86
N ARG A 170 -8.01 18.98 3.35
CA ARG A 170 -9.20 19.64 3.89
C ARG A 170 -10.03 18.65 4.71
N ARG A 171 -10.85 19.16 5.63
CA ARG A 171 -11.79 18.33 6.40
C ARG A 171 -12.74 17.53 5.50
N ALA A 172 -13.18 18.10 4.38
CA ALA A 172 -14.02 17.41 3.39
C ALA A 172 -13.30 16.22 2.71
N ASP A 173 -11.97 16.18 2.69
CA ASP A 173 -11.23 15.04 2.14
C ASP A 173 -11.35 13.79 3.03
N LEU A 174 -11.63 13.97 4.32
CA LEU A 174 -11.83 12.87 5.27
C LEU A 174 -13.08 12.03 4.97
N ASP A 175 -14.08 12.60 4.29
CA ASP A 175 -15.29 11.89 3.84
C ASP A 175 -14.96 10.73 2.87
N HIS A 176 -13.70 10.66 2.41
CA HIS A 176 -13.20 9.67 1.48
C HIS A 176 -12.30 8.60 2.12
N VAL A 177 -12.23 8.58 3.45
CA VAL A 177 -11.61 7.51 4.24
C VAL A 177 -12.71 6.66 4.88
N HIS A 178 -12.82 5.40 4.46
CA HIS A 178 -13.83 4.46 4.98
C HIS A 178 -13.18 3.47 5.94
N ILE A 179 -13.57 3.48 7.21
CA ILE A 179 -12.96 2.62 8.22
C ILE A 179 -13.94 1.55 8.70
N LEU A 180 -13.53 0.30 8.58
CA LEU A 180 -14.14 -0.84 9.25
C LEU A 180 -13.27 -1.23 10.45
N ARG A 181 -13.89 -1.37 11.63
CA ARG A 181 -13.23 -1.86 12.85
C ARG A 181 -13.88 -3.18 13.27
N PRO A 182 -13.33 -4.34 12.85
CA PRO A 182 -13.85 -5.64 13.25
C PRO A 182 -13.58 -5.93 14.73
N PRO A 183 -14.16 -7.01 15.29
CA PRO A 183 -13.87 -7.45 16.64
C PRO A 183 -12.37 -7.76 16.86
N PRO A 184 -11.84 -7.63 18.09
CA PRO A 184 -10.39 -7.68 18.37
C PRO A 184 -9.74 -9.06 18.27
N THR A 185 -10.51 -10.12 18.02
CA THR A 185 -10.01 -11.50 17.91
C THR A 185 -9.96 -11.91 16.45
N PRO A 186 -8.91 -11.51 15.71
CA PRO A 186 -8.81 -11.83 14.30
C PRO A 186 -8.51 -13.30 14.07
N THR A 187 -9.28 -13.89 13.18
CA THR A 187 -8.99 -15.16 12.51
C THR A 187 -8.80 -14.92 11.01
N PRO A 188 -8.20 -15.87 10.28
CA PRO A 188 -8.14 -15.80 8.82
C PRO A 188 -9.52 -15.55 8.19
N THR A 189 -10.54 -16.26 8.66
CA THR A 189 -11.93 -16.12 8.17
C THR A 189 -12.47 -14.71 8.39
N THR A 190 -12.35 -14.17 9.62
CA THR A 190 -12.84 -12.81 9.90
C THR A 190 -12.10 -11.74 9.09
N THR A 191 -10.82 -11.97 8.79
CA THR A 191 -10.02 -11.06 7.97
C THR A 191 -10.49 -11.07 6.52
N THR A 192 -10.69 -12.26 5.94
CA THR A 192 -11.22 -12.43 4.58
C THR A 192 -12.64 -11.86 4.45
N GLU A 193 -13.50 -12.10 5.44
CA GLU A 193 -14.87 -11.55 5.49
C GLU A 193 -14.85 -10.03 5.58
N ALA A 194 -13.96 -9.44 6.38
CA ALA A 194 -13.82 -7.99 6.49
C ALA A 194 -13.34 -7.36 5.17
N VAL A 195 -12.37 -7.98 4.49
CA VAL A 195 -11.91 -7.52 3.16
C VAL A 195 -13.05 -7.58 2.14
N ALA A 196 -13.76 -8.71 2.07
CA ALA A 196 -14.90 -8.87 1.17
C ALA A 196 -16.04 -7.88 1.47
N ALA A 197 -16.30 -7.60 2.75
CA ALA A 197 -17.31 -6.62 3.18
C ALA A 197 -16.94 -5.20 2.75
N VAL A 198 -15.67 -4.80 2.91
CA VAL A 198 -15.16 -3.51 2.44
C VAL A 198 -15.25 -3.40 0.92
N GLU A 199 -14.83 -4.42 0.18
CA GLU A 199 -14.92 -4.43 -1.28
C GLU A 199 -16.38 -4.27 -1.73
N LYS A 200 -17.30 -5.06 -1.15
CA LYS A 200 -18.72 -4.96 -1.44
C LYS A 200 -19.27 -3.56 -1.13
N TYR A 201 -18.84 -2.95 -0.02
CA TYR A 201 -19.23 -1.61 0.36
C TYR A 201 -18.73 -0.56 -0.64
N MET A 202 -17.43 -0.59 -0.97
CA MET A 202 -16.80 0.36 -1.89
C MET A 202 -17.27 0.25 -3.34
N LEU A 203 -17.68 -0.94 -3.79
CA LEU A 203 -18.14 -1.15 -5.17
C LEU A 203 -19.65 -0.97 -5.33
N TYR A 204 -20.45 -1.46 -4.38
CA TYR A 204 -21.89 -1.63 -4.58
C TYR A 204 -22.76 -0.81 -3.62
N SER A 205 -22.22 -0.32 -2.51
CA SER A 205 -23.01 0.45 -1.54
C SER A 205 -23.03 1.95 -1.87
N ALA A 206 -24.01 2.68 -1.33
CA ALA A 206 -24.10 4.12 -1.48
C ALA A 206 -23.13 4.81 -0.52
N HIS A 207 -22.20 5.62 -1.04
CA HIS A 207 -21.26 6.41 -0.26
C HIS A 207 -20.81 7.67 -1.03
N GLY A 208 -20.32 8.69 -0.31
CA GLY A 208 -19.93 9.99 -0.88
C GLY A 208 -18.71 9.94 -1.81
N SER A 209 -17.92 8.86 -1.78
CA SER A 209 -16.69 8.74 -2.58
C SER A 209 -16.83 8.27 -4.02
N ARG A 210 -18.04 8.08 -4.57
CA ARG A 210 -18.22 7.53 -5.93
C ARG A 210 -17.61 8.38 -7.05
N ALA A 211 -17.35 9.66 -6.80
CA ALA A 211 -16.67 10.55 -7.73
C ALA A 211 -15.12 10.41 -7.69
N ARG A 212 -14.57 9.61 -6.78
CA ARG A 212 -13.13 9.37 -6.61
C ARG A 212 -12.82 7.92 -6.91
N GLU A 213 -11.68 7.68 -7.54
CA GLU A 213 -11.16 6.32 -7.71
C GLU A 213 -10.86 5.71 -6.34
N TRP A 214 -11.36 4.50 -6.11
CA TRP A 214 -10.95 3.70 -4.96
C TRP A 214 -9.54 3.16 -5.18
N TRP A 215 -8.58 3.66 -4.41
CA TRP A 215 -7.18 3.26 -4.54
C TRP A 215 -6.93 1.85 -4.00
N GLY A 216 -7.54 1.46 -2.88
CA GLY A 216 -7.40 0.11 -2.33
C GLY A 216 -7.75 0.03 -0.85
N THR A 217 -7.53 -1.16 -0.28
CA THR A 217 -7.72 -1.45 1.15
C THR A 217 -6.39 -1.49 1.89
N ILE A 218 -6.35 -0.85 3.05
CA ILE A 218 -5.28 -0.95 4.04
C ILE A 218 -5.78 -1.84 5.18
N VAL A 219 -5.01 -2.85 5.57
CA VAL A 219 -5.32 -3.70 6.73
C VAL A 219 -4.30 -3.46 7.84
N ILE A 220 -4.78 -3.10 9.03
CA ILE A 220 -3.98 -2.82 10.23
C ILE A 220 -4.32 -3.88 11.27
N GLY A 221 -3.31 -4.61 11.72
CA GLY A 221 -3.47 -5.77 12.58
C GLY A 221 -4.18 -6.92 11.85
N GLY A 222 -4.79 -7.82 12.60
CA GLY A 222 -5.51 -8.95 12.02
C GLY A 222 -4.62 -10.13 11.60
N ASP A 223 -5.19 -11.04 10.81
CA ASP A 223 -4.40 -12.07 10.13
C ASP A 223 -3.77 -11.51 8.85
N LEU A 224 -2.54 -11.01 8.96
CA LEU A 224 -1.88 -10.32 7.86
C LEU A 224 -1.57 -11.23 6.66
N ALA A 225 -1.52 -12.55 6.85
CA ALA A 225 -1.30 -13.50 5.75
C ALA A 225 -2.58 -13.65 4.92
N ALA A 226 -3.72 -13.84 5.58
CA ALA A 226 -5.03 -13.83 4.93
C ALA A 226 -5.30 -12.49 4.23
N ALA A 227 -4.99 -11.37 4.88
CA ALA A 227 -5.10 -10.04 4.27
C ALA A 227 -4.21 -9.90 3.02
N ALA A 228 -2.95 -10.36 3.09
CA ALA A 228 -2.02 -10.25 1.97
C ALA A 228 -2.39 -11.12 0.77
N ALA A 229 -3.11 -12.23 0.99
CA ALA A 229 -3.63 -13.09 -0.07
C ALA A 229 -4.93 -12.54 -0.70
N ALA A 230 -5.62 -11.61 -0.03
CA ALA A 230 -6.89 -11.10 -0.49
C ALA A 230 -6.72 -10.04 -1.60
N GLN A 231 -7.55 -10.14 -2.63
CA GLN A 231 -7.59 -9.16 -3.71
C GLN A 231 -8.06 -7.79 -3.19
N GLY A 232 -7.58 -6.71 -3.79
CA GLY A 232 -7.96 -5.35 -3.38
C GLY A 232 -7.16 -4.78 -2.20
N VAL A 233 -6.45 -5.62 -1.43
CA VAL A 233 -5.54 -5.16 -0.38
C VAL A 233 -4.27 -4.59 -1.01
N ALA A 234 -3.95 -3.35 -0.67
CA ALA A 234 -2.77 -2.64 -1.16
C ALA A 234 -1.66 -2.57 -0.09
N VAL A 235 -2.06 -2.49 1.18
CA VAL A 235 -1.14 -2.34 2.31
C VAL A 235 -1.58 -3.22 3.47
N THR A 236 -0.62 -3.91 4.08
CA THR A 236 -0.80 -4.58 5.36
C THR A 236 0.15 -3.96 6.38
N ALA A 237 -0.29 -3.83 7.62
CA ALA A 237 0.49 -3.20 8.67
C ALA A 237 0.33 -3.92 10.00
N GLY A 238 1.44 -4.22 10.67
CA GLY A 238 1.41 -4.82 11.99
C GLY A 238 2.80 -5.24 12.46
N TRP A 239 2.88 -6.30 13.26
CA TRP A 239 4.15 -6.75 13.83
C TRP A 239 5.10 -7.39 12.78
N LYS A 240 4.55 -7.89 11.67
CA LYS A 240 5.29 -8.50 10.56
C LYS A 240 5.11 -7.68 9.29
N GLY A 241 6.22 -7.30 8.66
CA GLY A 241 6.24 -6.52 7.43
C GLY A 241 7.68 -6.31 6.95
N TRP A 242 7.85 -6.22 5.64
CA TRP A 242 9.17 -6.14 4.99
C TRP A 242 9.75 -4.71 4.99
N LEU A 243 8.89 -3.69 5.14
CA LEU A 243 9.31 -2.31 5.35
C LEU A 243 9.14 -1.93 6.82
N ARG A 244 10.24 -1.81 7.55
CA ARG A 244 10.22 -1.44 8.97
C ARG A 244 10.30 0.07 9.12
N VAL A 245 9.32 0.69 9.77
CA VAL A 245 9.29 2.13 10.04
C VAL A 245 9.80 2.41 11.44
N ASP A 246 10.80 3.27 11.55
CA ASP A 246 11.39 3.74 12.80
C ASP A 246 11.54 5.28 12.75
N ARG A 247 11.81 5.89 13.92
CA ARG A 247 12.16 7.32 13.97
C ARG A 247 13.48 7.53 13.23
N ALA A 248 13.60 8.62 12.48
CA ALA A 248 14.90 9.01 11.94
C ALA A 248 15.91 9.23 13.09
N GLU A 249 17.18 8.92 12.84
CA GLU A 249 18.21 9.03 13.87
C GLU A 249 18.40 10.50 14.29
N VAL A 250 18.35 10.73 15.59
CA VAL A 250 18.64 12.02 16.22
C VAL A 250 19.95 11.87 16.97
N GLN A 251 20.82 12.87 16.89
CA GLN A 251 22.13 12.84 17.52
C GLN A 251 22.01 12.50 19.02
N THR A 252 22.76 11.47 19.45
CA THR A 252 22.67 10.90 20.79
C THR A 252 23.40 11.76 21.83
N PHE A 253 23.24 11.40 23.11
CA PHE A 253 23.78 12.15 24.25
C PHE A 253 25.30 12.23 24.32
N GLY A 254 26.05 11.42 23.59
CA GLY A 254 27.51 11.38 23.68
C GLY A 254 27.97 11.26 25.14
N SER A 255 29.02 11.99 25.50
CA SER A 255 29.57 12.07 26.86
C SER A 255 29.04 13.28 27.66
N ARG A 256 27.79 13.71 27.43
CA ARG A 256 27.18 14.83 28.16
C ARG A 256 26.82 14.47 29.60
N SER A 257 26.86 15.47 30.49
CA SER A 257 26.41 15.33 31.88
C SER A 257 24.88 15.26 31.99
N VAL A 258 24.36 14.79 33.13
CA VAL A 258 22.91 14.70 33.38
C VAL A 258 22.27 16.09 33.42
N GLU A 259 22.97 17.07 34.00
CA GLU A 259 22.53 18.46 34.09
C GLU A 259 22.43 19.11 32.71
N GLU A 260 23.45 18.93 31.86
CA GLU A 260 23.40 19.34 30.45
C GLU A 260 22.26 18.63 29.70
N ALA A 261 22.03 17.36 30.01
CA ALA A 261 20.97 16.59 29.40
C ALA A 261 19.55 17.05 29.81
N LEU A 262 19.38 17.68 30.97
CA LEU A 262 18.09 18.24 31.39
C LEU A 262 17.83 19.59 30.72
N VAL A 263 18.85 20.45 30.62
CA VAL A 263 18.74 21.77 29.97
C VAL A 263 18.40 21.64 28.48
N GLU A 264 19.05 20.71 27.78
CA GLU A 264 18.80 20.49 26.35
C GLU A 264 17.56 19.62 26.05
N ARG A 265 16.85 19.13 27.08
CA ARG A 265 15.76 18.14 26.90
C ARG A 265 14.68 18.66 25.95
N GLU A 266 14.25 19.90 26.13
CA GLU A 266 13.20 20.52 25.31
C GLU A 266 13.66 20.72 23.85
N ALA A 267 14.86 21.28 23.66
CA ALA A 267 15.46 21.45 22.34
C ALA A 267 15.59 20.11 21.58
N ARG A 268 15.90 19.03 22.30
CA ARG A 268 15.97 17.69 21.70
C ARG A 268 14.61 17.05 21.48
N ALA A 269 13.61 17.31 22.32
CA ALA A 269 12.25 16.90 22.03
C ALA A 269 11.81 17.53 20.70
N VAL A 270 12.09 18.82 20.48
CA VAL A 270 11.83 19.50 19.20
C VAL A 270 12.63 18.88 18.05
N ALA A 271 13.93 18.60 18.25
CA ALA A 271 14.75 17.99 17.21
C ALA A 271 14.30 16.56 16.84
N VAL A 272 13.87 15.77 17.83
CA VAL A 272 13.26 14.44 17.62
C VAL A 272 11.98 14.58 16.83
N GLU A 273 11.12 15.53 17.21
CA GLU A 273 9.88 15.80 16.49
C GLU A 273 10.09 16.22 15.03
N ALA A 274 11.11 17.04 14.78
CA ALA A 274 11.48 17.51 13.45
C ALA A 274 12.22 16.47 12.58
N ALA A 275 12.87 15.46 13.18
CA ALA A 275 13.73 14.51 12.45
C ALA A 275 12.99 13.67 11.40
N GLY A 276 11.66 13.56 11.52
CA GLY A 276 10.85 12.75 10.61
C GLY A 276 10.97 11.25 10.89
N TRP A 277 10.79 10.45 9.84
CA TRP A 277 10.63 9.00 9.91
C TRP A 277 11.42 8.30 8.81
N VAL A 278 11.82 7.06 9.08
CA VAL A 278 12.60 6.25 8.16
C VAL A 278 11.99 4.86 8.03
N GLY A 279 11.72 4.44 6.80
CA GLY A 279 11.37 3.08 6.43
C GLY A 279 12.61 2.34 5.91
N ARG A 280 12.98 1.22 6.52
CA ARG A 280 14.11 0.38 6.10
C ARG A 280 13.64 -0.98 5.62
N SER A 281 14.24 -1.46 4.54
CA SER A 281 14.00 -2.79 3.98
C SER A 281 15.27 -3.33 3.31
N ALA A 282 15.23 -4.58 2.87
CA ALA A 282 16.30 -5.16 2.05
C ALA A 282 16.50 -4.44 0.71
N TRP A 283 15.51 -3.67 0.23
CA TRP A 283 15.56 -2.98 -1.06
C TRP A 283 15.94 -1.49 -0.96
N GLY A 284 16.24 -1.01 0.24
CA GLY A 284 16.68 0.36 0.50
C GLY A 284 15.93 1.06 1.63
N VAL A 285 16.10 2.38 1.67
CA VAL A 285 15.58 3.28 2.71
C VAL A 285 14.61 4.28 2.10
N PHE A 286 13.59 4.65 2.88
CA PHE A 286 12.58 5.65 2.54
C PHE A 286 12.41 6.64 3.68
N GLU A 287 12.60 7.93 3.44
CA GLU A 287 12.49 8.97 4.46
C GLU A 287 11.24 9.82 4.23
N PHE A 288 10.55 10.21 5.30
CA PHE A 288 9.34 11.03 5.20
C PHE A 288 9.06 11.82 6.48
N GLY A 289 8.16 12.81 6.38
CA GLY A 289 7.63 13.53 7.55
C GLY A 289 8.62 14.47 8.25
N LYS A 290 9.70 14.86 7.59
CA LYS A 290 10.60 15.91 8.09
C LYS A 290 9.88 17.26 7.98
N GLY A 291 9.80 18.00 9.09
CA GLY A 291 9.29 19.37 9.06
C GLY A 291 10.31 20.29 8.41
N ASP A 292 9.85 21.22 7.57
CA ASP A 292 10.67 22.38 7.20
C ASP A 292 10.88 23.18 8.50
N GLY A 293 12.10 23.11 9.06
CA GLY A 293 12.48 23.79 10.29
C GLY A 293 12.49 25.31 10.15
#